data_AF-A0AAU7DJJ1-F1
#
_entry.id   AF-A0AAU7DJJ1-F1
#
_cell.length_a   1.000
_cell.length_b   1.000
_cell.length_c   1.000
_cell.angle_alpha   90.00
_cell.angle_beta   90.00
_cell.angle_gamma   90.00
#
_symmetry.space_group_name_H-M   'P 1'
#
loop_
_entity.id
_entity.type
_entity.pdbx_description
1 polymer ?
#
loop_
_entity_poly.entity_id
_entity_poly.type
_entity_poly.pdbx_seq_one_letter_code
_entity_poly.pdbx_strand_id
1 'polypeptide(L)'
;MKKIRPNLKYRDAWEAYDRRWVLAWVGTAAFALAFLFTVAGARGETSPLPLIGAVLLFFVLYLRFMLWRCPRCGHIFSIPGIKSLARGSECQSCHLPRLKV
;
A
#
# COMPACT_ATOMS: atom_id res chain seq x y z
N MET A 1 22.20 -7.79 -22.64
CA MET A 1 21.11 -7.48 -21.69
C MET A 1 19.83 -8.15 -22.16
N LYS A 2 19.29 -9.12 -21.40
CA LYS A 2 18.08 -9.87 -21.78
C LYS A 2 16.87 -8.95 -21.59
N LYS A 3 16.26 -8.45 -22.68
CA LYS A 3 15.02 -7.66 -22.62
C LYS A 3 13.91 -8.53 -22.03
N ILE A 4 13.62 -8.35 -20.74
CA ILE A 4 12.47 -8.95 -20.07
C ILE A 4 11.24 -8.39 -20.78
N ARG A 5 10.59 -9.19 -21.63
CA ARG A 5 9.36 -8.76 -22.29
C ARG A 5 8.30 -8.51 -21.21
N PRO A 6 7.67 -7.32 -21.19
CA PRO A 6 6.61 -7.03 -20.23
C PRO A 6 5.49 -8.06 -20.36
N ASN A 7 5.29 -8.88 -19.32
CA ASN A 7 4.24 -9.89 -19.32
C ASN A 7 2.90 -9.20 -19.00
N LEU A 8 2.24 -8.69 -20.04
CA LEU A 8 0.97 -7.96 -19.97
C LEU A 8 -0.15 -8.74 -19.26
N LYS A 9 -0.05 -10.07 -19.21
CA LYS A 9 -1.03 -10.96 -18.58
C LYS A 9 -1.33 -10.61 -17.11
N TYR A 10 -0.38 -10.02 -16.39
CA TYR A 10 -0.53 -9.71 -14.96
C TYR A 10 -0.57 -8.20 -14.67
N ARG A 11 -0.81 -7.37 -15.69
CA ARG A 11 -0.82 -5.91 -15.55
C ARG A 11 -1.85 -5.43 -14.53
N ASP A 12 -3.11 -5.84 -14.70
CA ASP A 12 -4.21 -5.39 -13.84
C ASP A 12 -4.00 -5.80 -12.37
N ALA A 13 -3.38 -6.95 -12.14
CA ALA A 13 -3.05 -7.42 -10.81
C ALA A 13 -1.98 -6.55 -10.13
N TRP A 14 -0.99 -6.08 -10.88
CA TRP A 14 0.04 -5.14 -10.40
C TRP A 14 -0.51 -3.72 -10.23
N GLU A 15 -1.42 -3.26 -11.09
CA GLU A 15 -2.13 -1.99 -10.89
C GLU A 15 -2.98 -2.04 -9.61
N ALA A 16 -3.65 -3.16 -9.34
CA ALA A 16 -4.40 -3.36 -8.10
C ALA A 16 -3.48 -3.39 -6.86
N TYR A 17 -2.28 -3.95 -6.96
CA TYR A 17 -1.26 -3.90 -5.92
C TYR A 17 -0.83 -2.44 -5.63
N ASP A 18 -0.52 -1.68 -6.68
CA ASP A 18 -0.13 -0.28 -6.56
C ASP A 18 -1.22 0.56 -5.90
N ARG A 19 -2.47 0.39 -6.33
CA ARG A 19 -3.59 1.12 -5.74
C ARG A 19 -3.72 0.85 -4.25
N ARG A 20 -3.55 -0.42 -3.82
CA ARG A 20 -3.59 -0.79 -2.40
C ARG A 20 -2.43 -0.19 -1.61
N TRP A 21 -1.22 -0.20 -2.17
CA TRP A 21 -0.04 0.40 -1.54
C TRP A 21 -0.19 1.91 -1.39
N VAL A 22 -0.63 2.60 -2.44
CA VAL A 22 -0.90 4.04 -2.42
C VAL A 22 -2.00 4.39 -1.42
N LEU A 23 -3.10 3.63 -1.40
CA LEU A 23 -4.18 3.87 -0.42
C LEU A 23 -3.70 3.67 1.02
N ALA A 24 -2.93 2.62 1.30
CA ALA A 24 -2.43 2.34 2.63
C ALA A 24 -1.46 3.42 3.13
N TRP A 25 -0.52 3.88 2.27
CA TRP A 25 0.53 4.81 2.68
C TRP A 25 0.21 6.28 2.39
N VAL A 26 -0.09 6.61 1.14
CA VAL A 26 -0.36 8.00 0.71
C VAL A 26 -1.72 8.46 1.21
N GLY A 27 -2.75 7.62 1.11
CA GLY A 27 -4.09 7.94 1.59
C GLY A 27 -4.11 8.25 3.09
N THR A 28 -3.42 7.41 3.88
CA THR A 28 -3.31 7.61 5.33
C THR A 28 -2.46 8.82 5.68
N ALA A 29 -1.32 9.02 5.03
CA ALA A 29 -0.48 10.20 5.28
C ALA A 29 -1.24 11.50 4.97
N ALA A 30 -2.00 11.54 3.88
CA ALA A 30 -2.86 12.67 3.54
C ALA A 30 -3.95 12.92 4.59
N PHE A 31 -4.58 11.86 5.10
CA PHE A 31 -5.57 11.99 6.18
C PHE A 31 -4.93 12.51 7.48
N ALA A 32 -3.78 11.96 7.88
CA ALA A 32 -3.06 12.40 9.07
C ALA A 32 -2.63 13.87 8.96
N LEU A 33 -2.14 14.29 7.80
CA LEU A 33 -1.80 15.70 7.53
C LEU A 33 -3.03 16.61 7.55
N ALA A 34 -4.15 16.19 6.96
CA ALA A 34 -5.40 16.93 7.01
C ALA A 34 -5.90 17.10 8.46
N PHE A 35 -5.80 16.04 9.27
CA PHE A 35 -6.14 16.10 10.69
C PHE A 35 -5.20 17.03 11.48
N LEU A 36 -3.89 16.98 11.23
CA LEU A 36 -2.94 17.90 11.87
C LEU A 36 -3.21 19.35 11.46
N PHE A 37 -3.61 19.59 10.21
CA PHE A 37 -3.98 20.92 9.74
C PHE A 37 -5.25 21.44 10.42
N THR A 38 -6.27 20.60 10.59
CA THR A 38 -7.50 20.99 11.30
C THR A 38 -7.25 21.23 12.79
N VAL A 39 -6.42 20.41 13.43
CA VAL A 39 -6.00 20.59 14.84
C VAL A 39 -5.15 21.86 15.00
N ALA A 40 -4.21 22.14 14.09
CA ALA A 40 -3.40 23.35 14.14
C ALA A 40 -4.22 24.65 13.97
N GLY A 41 -5.36 24.59 13.29
CA GLY A 41 -6.30 25.70 13.16
C GLY A 41 -7.33 25.82 14.31
N ALA A 42 -7.52 24.77 15.11
CA ALA A 42 -8.51 24.74 16.18
C ALA A 42 -7.96 25.32 17.50
N ARG A 43 -8.61 26.36 18.04
CA ARG A 43 -8.28 26.98 19.34
C ARG A 43 -8.97 26.34 20.56
N GLY A 44 -9.66 25.21 20.39
CA GLY A 44 -10.46 24.56 21.45
C GLY A 44 -10.53 23.04 21.31
N GLU A 45 -10.92 22.38 22.41
CA GLU A 45 -10.87 20.92 22.66
C GLU A 45 -11.01 20.03 21.41
N THR A 46 -9.89 19.41 21.04
CA THR A 46 -9.81 18.49 19.92
C THR A 46 -10.24 17.10 20.38
N SER A 47 -11.43 16.69 19.97
CA SER A 47 -11.88 15.32 20.22
C SER A 47 -10.91 14.30 19.57
N PRO A 48 -10.55 13.20 20.25
CA PRO A 48 -9.62 12.20 19.72
C PRO A 48 -10.27 11.26 18.68
N LEU A 49 -11.59 11.31 18.53
CA LEU A 49 -12.37 10.43 17.65
C LEU A 49 -11.89 10.40 16.19
N PRO A 50 -11.53 11.54 15.55
CA PRO A 50 -11.08 11.51 14.15
C PRO A 50 -9.71 10.85 14.00
N LEU A 51 -8.82 11.00 14.99
CA LEU A 51 -7.52 10.32 15.01
C LEU A 51 -7.70 8.80 15.13
N ILE A 52 -8.60 8.35 16.01
CA ILE A 52 -8.95 6.92 16.14
C ILE A 52 -9.50 6.39 14.81
N GLY A 53 -10.39 7.14 14.17
CA GLY A 53 -10.91 6.82 12.83
C GLY A 53 -9.80 6.69 11.77
N ALA A 54 -8.80 7.59 11.79
CA ALA A 54 -7.64 7.54 10.90
C ALA A 54 -6.84 6.25 11.06
N VAL A 55 -6.54 5.88 12.31
CA VAL A 55 -5.72 4.71 12.66
C VAL A 55 -6.45 3.43 12.27
N LEU A 56 -7.75 3.35 12.54
CA LEU A 56 -8.56 2.20 12.13
C LEU A 56 -8.62 2.08 10.60
N LEU A 57 -8.83 3.19 9.89
CA LEU A 57 -8.85 3.20 8.43
C LEU A 57 -7.50 2.75 7.85
N PHE A 58 -6.39 3.26 8.38
CA PHE A 58 -5.04 2.81 8.02
C PHE A 58 -4.90 1.31 8.21
N PHE A 59 -5.27 0.80 9.38
CA PHE A 59 -5.11 -0.61 9.72
C PHE A 59 -5.88 -1.51 8.74
N VAL A 60 -7.12 -1.15 8.41
CA VAL A 60 -7.94 -1.88 7.42
C VAL A 60 -7.30 -1.85 6.03
N LEU A 61 -6.85 -0.68 5.56
CA LEU A 61 -6.21 -0.55 4.25
C LEU A 61 -4.87 -1.29 4.18
N TYR A 62 -4.09 -1.23 5.27
CA TYR A 62 -2.82 -1.91 5.41
C TYR A 62 -2.98 -3.43 5.43
N LEU A 63 -3.95 -3.96 6.18
CA LEU A 63 -4.27 -5.38 6.15
C LEU A 63 -4.71 -5.84 4.76
N ARG A 64 -5.54 -5.05 4.06
CA ARG A 64 -5.96 -5.35 2.68
C ARG A 64 -4.79 -5.35 1.69
N PHE A 65 -3.78 -4.53 1.94
CA PHE A 65 -2.51 -4.54 1.21
C PHE A 65 -1.69 -5.80 1.53
N MET A 66 -1.49 -6.11 2.82
CA MET A 66 -0.72 -7.28 3.29
C MET A 66 -1.31 -8.60 2.81
N LEU A 67 -2.64 -8.69 2.70
CA LEU A 67 -3.37 -9.87 2.21
C LEU A 67 -3.37 -9.99 0.68
N TRP A 68 -2.67 -9.11 -0.05
CA TRP A 68 -2.53 -9.28 -1.49
C TRP A 68 -1.74 -10.55 -1.82
N ARG A 69 -2.26 -11.33 -2.76
CA ARG A 69 -1.66 -12.59 -3.22
C ARG A 69 -1.08 -12.43 -4.61
N CYS A 70 0.10 -13.01 -4.85
CA CYS A 70 0.67 -13.03 -6.18
C CYS A 70 -0.27 -13.75 -7.17
N PRO A 71 -0.62 -13.16 -8.33
CA PRO A 71 -1.51 -13.79 -9.30
C PRO A 71 -0.91 -15.04 -9.96
N ARG A 72 0.42 -15.24 -9.86
CA ARG A 72 1.12 -16.38 -10.45
C ARG A 72 1.28 -17.54 -9.47
N CYS A 73 1.79 -17.29 -8.26
CA CYS A 73 2.09 -18.34 -7.30
C CYS A 73 1.13 -18.39 -6.11
N GLY A 74 0.16 -17.47 -6.01
CA GLY A 74 -0.80 -17.41 -4.91
C GLY A 74 -0.21 -17.01 -3.55
N HIS A 75 1.12 -16.87 -3.46
CA HIS A 75 1.80 -16.57 -2.21
C HIS A 75 1.44 -15.17 -1.73
N ILE A 76 1.09 -15.08 -0.45
CA ILE A 76 0.93 -13.81 0.27
C ILE A 76 2.35 -13.27 0.52
N PHE A 77 2.55 -11.95 0.46
CA PHE A 77 3.79 -11.37 0.97
C PHE A 77 3.80 -11.48 2.51
N SER A 78 4.04 -12.68 3.01
CA SER A 78 4.07 -12.97 4.43
C SER A 78 5.38 -12.48 5.01
N ILE A 79 5.25 -11.60 6.01
CA ILE A 79 6.28 -11.03 6.88
C ILE A 79 6.88 -9.73 6.33
N PRO A 80 6.69 -8.58 7.03
CA PRO A 80 7.22 -7.30 6.62
C PRO A 80 8.74 -7.28 6.80
N GLY A 81 9.47 -7.78 5.81
CA GLY A 81 10.85 -7.33 5.61
C GLY A 81 10.81 -5.86 5.17
N ILE A 82 11.86 -5.09 5.50
CA ILE A 82 12.04 -3.72 4.99
C ILE A 82 11.90 -3.69 3.44
N LYS A 83 12.25 -4.81 2.78
CA LYS A 83 12.10 -5.03 1.34
C LYS A 83 10.67 -5.27 0.84
N SER A 84 9.75 -5.77 1.68
CA SER A 84 8.32 -5.89 1.32
C SER A 84 7.52 -4.63 1.66
N LEU A 85 8.04 -3.79 2.58
CA LEU A 85 7.59 -2.42 2.82
C LEU A 85 7.99 -1.49 1.67
N ALA A 86 9.21 -1.68 1.14
CA ALA A 86 9.65 -1.03 -0.08
C ALA A 86 8.78 -1.49 -1.27
N ARG A 87 8.36 -0.54 -2.11
CA ARG A 87 7.61 -0.78 -3.34
C ARG A 87 8.38 -1.75 -4.24
N GLY A 88 8.12 -3.05 -4.11
CA GLY A 88 8.87 -4.10 -4.81
C GLY A 88 8.73 -4.03 -6.33
N SER A 89 9.83 -4.26 -7.04
CA SER A 89 9.85 -4.38 -8.50
C SER A 89 9.44 -5.76 -9.02
N GLU A 90 9.29 -6.75 -8.12
CA GLU A 90 8.93 -8.12 -8.46
C GLU A 90 8.33 -8.87 -7.26
N CYS A 91 7.66 -9.99 -7.53
CA CYS A 91 7.18 -10.89 -6.48
C CYS A 91 8.36 -11.66 -5.87
N GLN A 92 8.48 -11.65 -4.53
CA GLN A 92 9.59 -12.29 -3.80
C GLN A 92 9.58 -13.82 -3.90
N SER A 93 8.41 -14.44 -4.12
CA SER A 93 8.27 -15.91 -4.17
C SER A 93 8.57 -16.49 -5.55
N CYS A 94 8.07 -15.84 -6.62
CA CYS A 94 8.19 -16.38 -7.98
C CYS A 94 8.95 -15.47 -8.96
N HIS A 95 9.57 -14.40 -8.46
CA HIS A 95 10.30 -13.37 -9.22
C HIS A 95 9.51 -12.85 -10.43
N LEU A 96 8.19 -12.77 -10.31
CA LEU A 96 7.35 -12.17 -11.35
C LEU A 96 7.67 -10.67 -11.38
N PRO A 97 8.21 -10.13 -12.48
CA PRO A 97 8.52 -8.71 -12.55
C PRO A 97 7.23 -7.89 -12.60
N ARG A 98 7.24 -6.75 -11.90
CA ARG A 98 6.27 -5.68 -12.06
C ARG A 98 6.58 -4.98 -13.37
N LEU A 99 5.53 -4.71 -14.14
CA LEU A 99 5.65 -3.91 -15.36
C LEU A 99 6.16 -2.52 -14.96
N LYS A 100 7.39 -2.19 -15.34
CA LYS A 100 7.84 -0.79 -15.39
C LYS A 100 7.23 -0.24 -16.67
N VAL A 101 6.12 0.49 -16.52
CA VAL A 101 5.62 1.38 -17.59
C VAL A 101 6.60 2.54 -17.71
#